data_AF-A0A182MPG1-F1
#
_entry.id   AF-A0A182MPG1-F1
#
_cell.length_a   1.000
_cell.length_b   1.000
_cell.length_c   1.000
_cell.angle_alpha   90.00
_cell.angle_beta   90.00
_cell.angle_gamma   90.00
#
_symmetry.space_group_name_H-M   'P 1'
#
loop_
_entity.id
_entity.type
_entity.pdbx_description
1 polymer ?
#
loop_
_entity_poly.entity_id
_entity_poly.type
_entity_poly.pdbx_seq_one_letter_code
_entity_poly.pdbx_strand_id
1 'polypeptide(L)'
;MNLSNSIQRYRINHALGDLIKDVTRAIKKAVVAGTLDEVRSKAAEKFGRTDLPNIHLDSDGTEVDDEDYFQTLEPNAELIAVFSGEQWIDVSYQSWNRSEGSAIVVTGYSVIRS
;
A
#
# COMPACT_ATOMS: atom_id res chain seq x y z
N MET A 1 -39.03 -19.10 7.17
CA MET A 1 -37.62 -19.00 7.60
C MET A 1 -36.80 -18.56 6.39
N ASN A 2 -36.46 -17.27 6.27
CA ASN A 2 -35.55 -16.78 5.24
C ASN A 2 -34.23 -16.43 5.92
N LEU A 3 -33.33 -17.41 5.95
CA LEU A 3 -31.97 -17.32 6.47
C LEU A 3 -31.06 -16.84 5.35
N SER A 4 -30.90 -15.52 5.18
CA SER A 4 -29.69 -14.93 4.55
C SER A 4 -29.71 -13.40 4.48
N ASN A 5 -30.32 -12.72 5.46
CA ASN A 5 -29.94 -11.31 5.74
C ASN A 5 -28.63 -11.23 6.55
N SER A 6 -27.82 -12.30 6.53
CA SER A 6 -26.59 -12.44 7.32
C SER A 6 -25.38 -11.70 6.72
N ILE A 7 -25.50 -11.05 5.56
CA ILE A 7 -24.38 -10.32 4.92
C ILE A 7 -24.16 -8.94 5.55
N GLN A 8 -25.06 -8.47 6.42
CA GLN A 8 -24.97 -7.14 7.05
C GLN A 8 -24.16 -7.10 8.36
N ARG A 9 -23.49 -8.20 8.76
CA ARG A 9 -22.81 -8.28 10.07
C ARG A 9 -21.33 -8.67 10.05
N TYR A 10 -20.68 -8.67 8.89
CA TYR A 10 -19.24 -8.40 8.88
C TYR A 10 -19.10 -6.90 9.01
N ARG A 11 -18.89 -6.44 10.25
CA ARG A 11 -18.45 -5.07 10.51
C ARG A 11 -17.20 -4.89 9.67
N ILE A 12 -17.32 -4.20 8.54
CA ILE A 12 -16.19 -3.86 7.70
C ILE A 12 -15.42 -2.85 8.55
N ASN A 13 -14.42 -3.30 9.31
CA ASN A 13 -13.54 -2.37 10.02
C ASN A 13 -12.93 -1.39 9.00
N HIS A 14 -12.76 -1.80 7.75
CA HIS A 14 -12.34 -0.97 6.60
C HIS A 14 -13.51 -0.41 5.75
N ALA A 15 -14.71 -0.17 6.30
CA ALA A 15 -15.87 0.33 5.53
C ALA A 15 -15.57 1.67 4.81
N LEU A 16 -14.60 2.42 5.32
CA LEU A 16 -14.16 3.70 4.78
C LEU A 16 -13.16 3.54 3.61
N GLY A 17 -12.63 2.34 3.41
CA GLY A 17 -11.58 2.01 2.45
C GLY A 17 -10.20 2.45 2.89
N ASP A 18 -9.20 1.69 2.46
CA ASP A 18 -7.79 1.97 2.73
C ASP A 18 -7.21 2.88 1.65
N LEU A 19 -6.28 3.73 2.07
CA LEU A 19 -5.62 4.67 1.18
C LEU A 19 -4.34 4.04 0.66
N ILE A 20 -4.37 3.61 -0.60
CA ILE A 20 -3.22 3.00 -1.27
C ILE A 20 -2.48 4.08 -2.07
N LYS A 21 -1.27 4.40 -1.63
CA LYS A 21 -0.33 5.32 -2.28
C LYS A 21 0.65 4.54 -3.15
N ASP A 22 1.18 5.15 -4.20
CA ASP A 22 2.33 4.58 -4.92
C ASP A 22 3.64 4.85 -4.17
N VAL A 23 4.73 4.19 -4.58
CA VAL A 23 6.07 4.38 -3.97
C VAL A 23 6.56 5.82 -3.99
N THR A 24 6.14 6.64 -4.96
CA THR A 24 6.45 8.07 -5.04
C THR A 24 5.53 8.95 -4.19
N ARG A 25 4.50 8.37 -3.57
CA ARG A 25 3.41 9.06 -2.85
C ARG A 25 2.71 10.15 -3.67
N ALA A 26 2.92 10.17 -4.99
CA ALA A 26 2.35 11.16 -5.90
C ALA A 26 0.92 10.78 -6.27
N ILE A 27 0.63 9.49 -6.34
CA ILE A 27 -0.67 8.94 -6.65
C ILE A 27 -1.23 8.26 -5.39
N LYS A 28 -2.46 8.63 -5.02
CA LYS A 28 -3.22 7.96 -3.97
C LYS A 28 -4.57 7.47 -4.50
N LYS A 29 -4.95 6.26 -4.10
CA LYS A 29 -6.16 5.57 -4.52
C LYS A 29 -6.87 5.02 -3.29
N ALA A 30 -8.13 5.38 -3.10
CA ALA A 30 -8.96 4.76 -2.08
C ALA A 30 -9.48 3.41 -2.60
N VAL A 31 -9.24 2.34 -1.84
CA VAL A 31 -9.68 0.98 -2.13
C VAL A 31 -10.55 0.51 -0.98
N VAL A 32 -11.83 0.24 -1.25
CA VAL A 32 -12.73 -0.38 -0.26
C VAL A 32 -12.64 -1.88 -0.44
N ALA A 33 -12.10 -2.57 0.55
CA ALA A 33 -11.90 -4.01 0.55
C ALA A 33 -12.11 -4.58 1.96
N GLY A 34 -12.54 -5.83 2.03
CA GLY A 34 -12.70 -6.55 3.30
C GLY A 34 -11.47 -7.34 3.71
N THR A 35 -10.56 -7.61 2.76
CA THR A 35 -9.40 -8.48 2.92
C THR A 35 -8.18 -7.90 2.21
N LEU A 36 -6.99 -8.34 2.62
CA LEU A 36 -5.72 -7.90 2.03
C LEU A 36 -5.61 -8.30 0.55
N ASP A 37 -6.08 -9.49 0.18
CA ASP A 37 -6.08 -9.97 -1.20
C ASP A 37 -6.96 -9.10 -2.12
N GLU A 38 -8.12 -8.68 -1.62
CA GLU A 38 -8.98 -7.73 -2.34
C GLU A 38 -8.30 -6.37 -2.50
N VAL A 39 -7.57 -5.88 -1.48
CA VAL A 39 -6.82 -4.62 -1.57
C VAL A 39 -5.80 -4.71 -2.69
N ARG A 40 -4.99 -5.78 -2.74
CA ARG A 40 -3.95 -5.99 -3.75
C ARG A 40 -4.55 -6.05 -5.16
N SER A 41 -5.61 -6.82 -5.33
CA SER A 41 -6.29 -6.97 -6.61
C SER A 41 -6.91 -5.66 -7.11
N LYS A 42 -7.65 -4.95 -6.25
CA LYS A 42 -8.26 -3.65 -6.60
C LYS A 42 -7.21 -2.55 -6.78
N ALA A 43 -6.11 -2.59 -6.02
CA ALA A 43 -5.00 -1.68 -6.20
C ALA A 43 -4.39 -1.90 -7.60
N ALA A 44 -4.00 -3.13 -7.95
CA ALA A 44 -3.48 -3.47 -9.27
C ALA A 44 -4.38 -2.94 -10.39
N GLU A 45 -5.69 -3.20 -10.31
CA GLU A 45 -6.68 -2.71 -11.28
C GLU A 45 -6.72 -1.17 -11.34
N LYS A 46 -6.74 -0.48 -10.19
CA LYS A 46 -6.76 1.00 -10.13
C LYS A 46 -5.47 1.66 -10.61
N PHE A 47 -4.34 0.97 -10.44
CA PHE A 47 -3.05 1.39 -10.96
C PHE A 47 -2.82 0.93 -12.41
N GLY A 48 -3.74 0.16 -12.99
CA GLY A 48 -3.65 -0.36 -14.36
C GLY A 48 -2.53 -1.37 -14.56
N ARG A 49 -2.16 -2.10 -13.50
CA ARG A 49 -1.10 -3.12 -13.50
C ARG A 49 -1.76 -4.50 -13.42
N THR A 50 -1.15 -5.47 -14.12
CA THR A 50 -1.56 -6.89 -14.03
C THR A 50 -0.93 -7.60 -12.83
N ASP A 51 0.18 -7.10 -12.32
CA ASP A 51 0.88 -7.66 -11.17
C ASP A 51 0.26 -7.18 -9.86
N LEU A 52 0.15 -8.08 -8.89
CA LEU A 52 -0.29 -7.75 -7.54
C LEU A 52 0.81 -6.94 -6.83
N PRO A 53 0.51 -5.75 -6.31
CA PRO A 53 1.46 -5.00 -5.53
C PRO A 53 1.63 -5.62 -4.14
N ASN A 54 2.84 -5.51 -3.58
CA ASN A 54 3.05 -5.74 -2.17
C ASN A 54 2.64 -4.51 -1.38
N ILE A 55 1.90 -4.73 -0.31
CA ILE A 55 1.38 -3.66 0.52
C ILE A 55 2.35 -3.42 1.66
N HIS A 56 2.80 -2.19 1.82
CA HIS A 56 3.69 -1.78 2.90
C HIS A 56 3.04 -0.63 3.68
N LEU A 57 3.38 -0.44 4.95
CA LEU A 57 2.91 0.70 5.72
C LEU A 57 3.58 1.99 5.24
N ASP A 58 2.81 3.07 5.16
CA ASP A 58 3.39 4.38 4.86
C ASP A 58 4.30 4.89 5.98
N SER A 59 3.99 4.52 7.24
CA SER A 59 4.68 5.02 8.44
C SER A 59 6.14 4.59 8.54
N ASP A 60 6.43 3.33 8.23
CA ASP A 60 7.77 2.74 8.45
C ASP A 60 8.22 1.77 7.36
N GLY A 61 7.36 1.47 6.38
CA GLY A 61 7.68 0.52 5.32
C GLY A 61 7.59 -0.95 5.74
N THR A 62 6.93 -1.29 6.85
CA THR A 62 6.65 -2.69 7.21
C THR A 62 5.76 -3.32 6.15
N GLU A 63 6.18 -4.45 5.59
CA GLU A 63 5.36 -5.22 4.66
C GLU A 63 4.16 -5.83 5.39
N VAL A 64 2.97 -5.66 4.82
CA VAL A 64 1.73 -6.27 5.26
C VAL A 64 1.48 -7.48 4.37
N ASP A 65 1.90 -8.65 4.85
CA ASP A 65 1.78 -9.94 4.16
C ASP A 65 0.62 -10.79 4.65
N ASP A 66 0.19 -10.62 5.90
CA ASP A 66 -0.89 -11.39 6.54
C ASP A 66 -2.15 -10.59 6.86
N GLU A 67 -3.31 -11.26 6.82
CA GLU A 67 -4.62 -10.68 7.12
C GLU A 67 -4.77 -10.26 8.60
N ASP A 68 -4.18 -11.02 9.52
CA ASP A 68 -4.25 -10.71 10.95
C ASP A 68 -3.63 -9.34 11.24
N TYR A 69 -2.49 -9.04 10.61
CA TYR A 69 -1.85 -7.74 10.74
C TYR A 69 -2.72 -6.64 10.13
N PHE A 70 -3.26 -6.87 8.93
CA PHE A 70 -4.13 -5.93 8.25
C PHE A 70 -5.38 -5.57 9.09
N GLN A 71 -5.97 -6.54 9.77
CA GLN A 71 -7.13 -6.32 10.65
C GLN A 71 -6.82 -5.50 11.92
N THR A 72 -5.54 -5.43 12.33
CA THR A 72 -5.13 -4.58 13.44
C THR A 72 -4.96 -3.12 13.05
N LEU A 73 -4.91 -2.82 11.75
CA LEU A 73 -4.73 -1.47 11.23
C LEU A 73 -6.00 -0.62 11.36
N GLU A 74 -5.80 0.70 11.43
CA GLU A 74 -6.92 1.63 11.54
C GLU A 74 -7.77 1.70 10.26
N PRO A 75 -9.09 1.93 10.38
CA PRO A 75 -9.97 2.18 9.24
C PRO A 75 -9.56 3.47 8.53
N ASN A 76 -8.94 3.39 7.33
CA ASN A 76 -8.27 4.49 6.58
C ASN A 76 -6.73 4.44 6.61
N ALA A 77 -6.13 3.35 7.06
CA ALA A 77 -4.68 3.20 7.08
C ALA A 77 -4.06 3.60 5.74
N GLU A 78 -2.96 4.35 5.84
CA GLU A 78 -2.18 4.75 4.68
C GLU A 78 -1.17 3.66 4.36
N LEU A 79 -1.38 3.04 3.20
CA LEU A 79 -0.60 1.92 2.71
C LEU A 79 0.10 2.32 1.41
N ILE A 80 1.25 1.73 1.15
CA ILE A 80 2.04 1.92 -0.06
C ILE A 80 1.95 0.63 -0.88
N ALA A 81 1.48 0.74 -2.10
CA ALA A 81 1.56 -0.32 -3.10
C ALA A 81 2.94 -0.29 -3.76
N VAL A 82 3.71 -1.35 -3.56
CA VAL A 82 5.02 -1.58 -4.18
C VAL A 82 4.84 -2.62 -5.27
N PHE A 83 4.99 -2.23 -6.53
CA PHE A 83 4.90 -3.17 -7.64
C PHE A 83 6.21 -3.92 -7.86
N SER A 84 6.14 -5.02 -8.62
CA SER A 84 7.34 -5.74 -9.05
C SER A 84 8.31 -4.80 -9.78
N GLY A 85 9.56 -4.74 -9.30
CA GLY A 85 10.60 -3.82 -9.78
C GLY A 85 10.67 -2.48 -9.03
N GLU A 86 9.74 -2.22 -8.12
CA GLU A 86 9.74 -1.05 -7.24
C GLU A 86 10.12 -1.46 -5.80
N GLN A 87 10.49 -0.49 -4.98
CA GLN A 87 10.84 -0.68 -3.58
C GLN A 87 10.12 0.40 -2.77
N TRP A 88 9.73 0.08 -1.53
CA TRP A 88 9.28 1.13 -0.62
C TRP A 88 10.44 2.12 -0.39
N ILE A 89 10.14 3.41 -0.52
CA ILE A 89 11.12 4.49 -0.36
C ILE A 89 10.66 5.37 0.78
N ASP A 90 11.53 5.61 1.75
CA ASP A 90 11.22 6.51 2.85
C ASP A 90 11.14 7.98 2.37
N VAL A 91 10.29 8.77 3.04
CA VAL A 91 10.03 10.18 2.69
C VAL A 91 11.27 11.07 2.86
N SER A 92 12.16 10.73 3.79
CA SER A 92 13.42 11.46 3.99
C SER A 92 14.36 11.27 2.81
N TYR A 93 14.40 10.06 2.24
CA TYR A 93 15.17 9.77 1.03
C TYR A 93 14.60 10.47 -0.20
N GLN A 94 13.27 10.61 -0.31
CA GLN A 94 12.65 11.39 -1.40
C GLN A 94 12.93 12.89 -1.29
N SER A 95 12.90 13.44 -0.09
CA SER A 95 13.16 14.86 0.15
C SER A 95 14.59 15.25 -0.23
N TRP A 96 15.57 14.40 0.08
CA TRP A 96 16.96 14.62 -0.30
C TRP A 96 17.18 14.53 -1.83
N ASN A 97 16.54 13.56 -2.50
CA ASN A 97 16.57 13.42 -3.97
C ASN A 97 16.06 14.67 -4.69
N ARG A 98 14.94 15.24 -4.22
CA ARG A 98 14.27 16.37 -4.87
C ARG A 98 15.06 17.68 -4.79
N SER A 99 15.92 17.84 -3.78
CA SER A 99 16.75 19.04 -3.62
C SER A 99 18.04 19.03 -4.44
N GLU A 100 18.56 17.86 -4.83
CA GLU A 100 19.94 17.74 -5.36
C GLU A 100 20.02 17.24 -6.82
N GLY A 101 18.91 16.96 -7.50
CA GLY A 101 18.89 16.68 -8.94
C GLY A 101 19.70 15.45 -9.40
N SER A 102 20.08 14.55 -8.49
CA SER A 102 20.86 13.34 -8.80
C SER A 102 19.99 12.08 -8.68
N ALA A 103 19.94 11.28 -9.74
CA ALA A 103 19.27 9.99 -9.75
C ALA A 103 20.04 9.00 -8.86
N ILE A 104 19.58 8.79 -7.63
CA ILE A 104 20.16 7.77 -6.76
C ILE A 104 19.58 6.41 -7.16
N VAL A 105 20.44 5.52 -7.68
CA VAL A 105 20.08 4.12 -7.88
C VAL A 105 20.26 3.43 -6.52
N VAL A 106 19.16 3.20 -5.81
CA VAL A 106 19.20 2.49 -4.51
C VAL A 106 19.23 0.99 -4.80
N THR A 107 20.41 0.40 -4.84
CA THR A 107 20.58 -1.05 -4.72
C THR A 107 21.11 -1.35 -3.32
N GLY A 108 20.30 -2.02 -2.49
CA GLY A 108 20.72 -2.68 -1.24
C GLY A 108 21.62 -1.85 -0.33
N TYR A 109 21.03 -1.07 0.58
CA TYR A 109 21.68 -0.50 1.77
C TYR A 109 23.02 0.25 1.56
N SER A 110 23.28 0.82 0.39
CA SER A 110 24.45 1.69 0.19
C SER A 110 24.16 2.80 -0.81
N VAL A 111 24.24 4.04 -0.32
CA VAL A 111 24.23 5.24 -1.16
C VAL A 111 25.62 5.39 -1.76
N ILE A 112 25.82 4.89 -2.98
CA ILE A 112 27.08 5.11 -3.71
C ILE A 112 27.01 6.50 -4.35
N ARG A 113 27.85 7.42 -3.85
CA ARG A 113 28.07 8.74 -4.45
C ARG A 113 28.95 8.55 -5.70
N SER A 114 28.53 9.08 -6.86
CA SER A 114 29.42 9.31 -8.00
C SER A 114 30.18 10.61 -7.83
#